data_AF-A0A937C8G3-F1
#
_entry.id   AF-A0A937C8G3-F1
#
_cell.length_a   1.000
_cell.length_b   1.000
_cell.length_c   1.000
_cell.angle_alpha   90.00
_cell.angle_beta   90.00
_cell.angle_gamma   90.00
#
_symmetry.space_group_name_H-M   'P 1'
#
loop_
_entity.id
_entity.type
_entity.pdbx_description
1 polymer ?
#
loop_
_entity_poly.entity_id
_entity_poly.type
_entity_poly.pdbx_seq_one_letter_code
_entity_poly.pdbx_strand_id
1 'polypeptide(L)'
;METVNELSSGAGQRDLLAEETDNLNQFVYASQGQRFLNWLIDNMLMRFGLSYLTGMAIGLLLSVIAPDFLSRIAVSEGRMTFDILLLSVIVGYFNYVVYYTLCEKLFKGYTLGKIITGTKAIRQDGNELTFKDALLRSLSRCVPFEVLSGFSTLTWHDSWTDTMVVKAR
;
A
#
# COMPACT_ATOMS: atom_id res chain seq x y z
N MET A 1 -23.04 -38.39 -36.68
CA MET A 1 -23.58 -37.81 -35.43
C MET A 1 -22.40 -37.21 -34.69
N GLU A 2 -21.99 -35.96 -34.99
CA GLU A 2 -20.89 -35.29 -34.26
C GLU A 2 -20.74 -33.83 -34.72
N THR A 3 -21.73 -32.96 -34.46
CA THR A 3 -21.60 -31.52 -34.78
C THR A 3 -22.35 -30.59 -33.82
N VAL A 4 -22.80 -31.05 -32.65
CA VAL A 4 -23.67 -30.22 -31.77
C VAL A 4 -22.95 -29.67 -30.53
N ASN A 5 -21.72 -30.10 -30.20
CA ASN A 5 -21.13 -29.78 -28.89
C ASN A 5 -20.14 -28.59 -28.84
N GLU A 6 -19.74 -27.99 -29.97
CA GLU A 6 -18.76 -26.89 -29.97
C GLU A 6 -19.39 -25.49 -30.01
N LEU A 7 -20.63 -25.35 -30.48
CA LEU A 7 -21.29 -24.04 -30.62
C LEU A 7 -21.89 -23.51 -29.31
N SER A 8 -22.15 -24.38 -28.33
CA SER A 8 -22.72 -23.98 -27.03
C SER A 8 -21.67 -23.42 -26.06
N SER A 9 -20.39 -23.81 -26.18
CA SER A 9 -19.34 -23.38 -25.25
C SER A 9 -18.87 -21.95 -25.54
N GLY A 10 -18.80 -21.56 -26.82
CA GLY A 10 -18.35 -20.23 -27.23
C GLY A 10 -19.34 -19.09 -26.95
N ALA A 11 -20.65 -19.38 -26.91
CA ALA A 11 -21.69 -18.39 -26.59
C ALA A 11 -21.72 -18.06 -25.09
N GLY A 12 -21.70 -19.09 -24.23
CA GLY A 12 -21.64 -18.89 -22.78
C GLY A 12 -20.32 -18.26 -22.32
N GLN A 13 -19.20 -18.56 -22.97
CA GLN A 13 -17.93 -17.93 -22.66
C GLN A 13 -17.84 -16.47 -23.13
N ARG A 14 -18.53 -16.10 -24.22
CA ARG A 14 -18.66 -14.70 -24.64
C ARG A 14 -19.55 -13.88 -23.70
N ASP A 15 -20.62 -14.48 -23.20
CA ASP A 15 -21.50 -13.84 -22.20
C ASP A 15 -20.77 -13.63 -20.87
N LEU A 16 -20.04 -14.64 -20.39
CA LEU A 16 -19.24 -14.53 -19.16
C LEU A 16 -18.13 -13.47 -19.29
N LEU A 17 -17.43 -13.44 -20.43
CA LEU A 17 -16.41 -12.42 -20.68
C LEU A 17 -17.01 -11.03 -20.82
N ALA A 18 -18.20 -10.90 -21.43
CA ALA A 18 -18.91 -9.63 -21.54
C ALA A 18 -19.35 -9.11 -20.16
N GLU A 19 -19.90 -9.98 -19.32
CA GLU A 19 -20.32 -9.68 -17.95
C GLU A 19 -19.12 -9.32 -17.05
N GLU A 20 -17.98 -9.99 -17.22
CA GLU A 20 -16.72 -9.64 -16.55
C GLU A 20 -16.19 -8.28 -17.03
N THR A 21 -16.22 -7.99 -18.34
CA THR A 21 -15.81 -6.68 -18.86
C THR A 21 -16.74 -5.54 -18.44
N ASP A 22 -18.04 -5.78 -18.28
CA ASP A 22 -19.00 -4.78 -17.79
C ASP A 22 -18.80 -4.48 -16.30
N ASN A 23 -18.48 -5.49 -15.48
CA ASN A 23 -18.10 -5.28 -14.07
C ASN A 23 -16.79 -4.46 -13.96
N LEU A 24 -15.83 -4.65 -14.87
CA LEU A 24 -14.59 -3.87 -14.89
C LEU A 24 -14.81 -2.43 -15.36
N ASN A 25 -15.72 -2.21 -16.31
CA ASN A 25 -16.09 -0.87 -16.79
C ASN A 25 -16.86 -0.03 -15.76
N GLN A 26 -17.38 -0.65 -14.70
CA GLN A 26 -18.02 0.06 -13.59
C GLN A 26 -17.02 0.86 -12.74
N PHE A 27 -15.74 0.47 -12.71
CA PHE A 27 -14.75 1.09 -11.84
C PHE A 27 -14.05 2.28 -12.50
N VAL A 28 -14.38 3.48 -12.02
CA VAL A 28 -13.68 4.71 -12.45
C VAL A 28 -12.33 4.81 -11.74
N TYR A 29 -11.24 4.81 -12.51
CA TYR A 29 -9.89 5.03 -11.98
C TYR A 29 -9.79 6.35 -11.19
N ALA A 30 -9.10 6.31 -10.05
CA ALA A 30 -8.79 7.51 -9.29
C ALA A 30 -7.86 8.44 -10.08
N SER A 31 -8.11 9.75 -10.00
CA SER A 31 -7.27 10.74 -10.68
C SER A 31 -5.88 10.81 -10.06
N GLN A 32 -4.89 11.30 -10.82
CA GLN A 32 -3.52 11.47 -10.32
C GLN A 32 -3.47 12.35 -9.07
N GLY A 33 -4.29 13.42 -9.01
CA GLY A 33 -4.37 14.29 -7.84
C GLY A 33 -4.94 13.61 -6.59
N GLN A 34 -5.93 12.72 -6.74
CA GLN A 34 -6.45 11.92 -5.61
C GLN A 34 -5.40 10.94 -5.09
N ARG A 35 -4.64 10.30 -6.00
CA ARG A 35 -3.55 9.39 -5.62
C ARG A 35 -2.40 10.13 -4.94
N PHE A 36 -2.04 11.30 -5.43
CA PHE A 36 -1.06 12.17 -4.78
C PHE A 36 -1.52 12.59 -3.38
N LEU A 37 -2.79 13.01 -3.24
CA LEU A 37 -3.34 13.40 -1.95
C LEU A 37 -3.40 12.22 -0.96
N ASN A 38 -3.70 10.99 -1.43
CA ASN A 38 -3.57 9.79 -0.61
C ASN A 38 -2.17 9.63 -0.06
N TRP A 39 -1.18 9.63 -0.97
CA TRP A 39 0.21 9.48 -0.61
C TRP A 39 0.68 10.56 0.36
N LEU A 40 0.23 11.81 0.16
CA LEU A 40 0.56 12.94 1.03
C LEU A 40 -0.03 12.78 2.43
N ILE A 41 -1.32 12.47 2.53
CA ILE A 41 -2.01 12.29 3.82
C ILE A 41 -1.41 11.11 4.58
N ASP A 42 -1.26 9.95 3.93
CA ASP A 42 -0.69 8.76 4.56
C ASP A 42 0.77 9.01 4.99
N ASN A 43 1.57 9.75 4.20
CA ASN A 43 2.92 10.16 4.62
C ASN A 43 2.91 11.07 5.85
N MET A 44 2.03 12.06 5.91
CA MET A 44 1.94 12.94 7.08
C MET A 44 1.54 12.15 8.33
N LEU A 45 0.55 11.26 8.20
CA LEU A 45 0.09 10.42 9.31
C LEU A 45 1.18 9.47 9.80
N MET A 46 1.91 8.82 8.90
CA MET A 46 3.04 7.97 9.31
C MET A 46 4.14 8.81 9.95
N ARG A 47 4.54 9.92 9.32
CA ARG A 47 5.70 10.70 9.77
C ARG A 47 5.47 11.41 11.09
N PHE A 48 4.26 11.92 11.34
CA PHE A 48 3.95 12.64 12.57
C PHE A 48 3.26 11.77 13.63
N GLY A 49 2.42 10.81 13.23
CA GLY A 49 1.69 9.94 14.15
C GLY A 49 2.46 8.68 14.50
N LEU A 50 2.63 7.78 13.51
CA LEU A 50 3.17 6.44 13.74
C LEU A 50 4.65 6.46 14.14
N SER A 51 5.47 7.28 13.48
CA SER A 51 6.90 7.41 13.81
C SER A 51 7.13 7.97 15.21
N TYR A 52 6.28 8.90 15.66
CA TYR A 52 6.37 9.42 17.04
C TYR A 52 6.03 8.33 18.05
N LEU A 53 4.91 7.62 17.86
CA LEU A 53 4.47 6.55 18.74
C LEU A 53 5.50 5.41 18.82
N THR A 54 5.98 4.96 17.67
CA THR A 54 6.94 3.85 17.58
C THR A 54 8.33 4.26 18.07
N GLY A 55 8.76 5.49 17.82
CA GLY A 55 9.99 6.05 18.37
C GLY A 55 9.95 6.11 19.91
N MET A 56 8.83 6.55 20.49
CA MET A 56 8.64 6.50 21.95
C MET A 56 8.66 5.07 22.48
N ALA A 57 7.93 4.15 21.86
CA ALA A 57 7.88 2.75 22.27
C ALA A 57 9.27 2.08 22.21
N ILE A 58 10.03 2.31 21.15
CA ILE A 58 11.40 1.79 20.99
C ILE A 58 12.34 2.44 22.01
N GLY A 59 12.22 3.75 22.25
CA GLY A 59 13.02 4.43 23.28
C GLY A 59 12.80 3.84 24.68
N LEU A 60 11.54 3.58 25.05
CA LEU A 60 11.18 2.91 26.31
C LEU A 60 11.66 1.46 26.35
N LEU A 61 11.60 0.74 25.23
CA LEU A 61 12.09 -0.64 25.16
C LEU A 61 13.61 -0.71 25.33
N LEU A 62 14.34 0.18 24.64
CA LEU A 62 15.80 0.27 24.71
C LEU A 62 16.30 0.72 26.08
N SER A 63 15.53 1.53 26.82
CA SER A 63 15.92 1.94 28.17
C SER A 63 16.02 0.76 29.13
N VAL A 64 15.25 -0.31 28.89
CA VAL A 64 15.25 -1.53 29.69
C VAL A 64 16.24 -2.56 29.14
N ILE A 65 16.26 -2.79 27.83
CA ILE A 65 17.00 -3.90 27.22
C ILE A 65 18.45 -3.53 26.90
N ALA A 66 18.70 -2.29 26.52
CA ALA A 66 20.01 -1.81 26.06
C ALA A 66 20.28 -0.37 26.52
N PRO A 67 20.34 -0.11 27.84
CA PRO A 67 20.52 1.23 28.39
C PRO A 67 21.81 1.90 27.91
N ASP A 68 22.88 1.12 27.69
CA ASP A 68 24.16 1.63 27.15
C ASP A 68 24.05 2.10 25.69
N PHE A 69 23.20 1.46 24.89
CA PHE A 69 22.94 1.88 23.53
C PHE A 69 22.11 3.17 23.52
N LEU A 70 21.08 3.24 24.37
CA LEU A 70 20.27 4.45 24.52
C LEU A 70 21.08 5.64 25.03
N SER A 71 22.00 5.43 25.98
CA SER A 71 22.86 6.50 26.49
C SER A 71 23.83 7.01 25.44
N ARG A 72 24.38 6.15 24.57
CA ARG A 72 25.20 6.58 23.42
C ARG A 72 24.41 7.44 22.43
N ILE A 73 23.13 7.13 22.23
CA ILE A 73 22.23 7.94 21.39
C ILE A 73 21.92 9.27 22.07
N ALA A 74 21.63 9.27 23.37
CA ALA A 74 21.31 10.48 24.12
C ALA A 74 22.50 11.44 24.24
N VAL A 75 23.72 10.90 24.40
CA VAL A 75 24.97 11.65 24.52
C VAL A 75 25.49 12.14 23.17
N SER A 76 24.94 11.67 22.03
CA SER A 76 25.38 12.13 20.72
C SER A 76 24.98 13.59 20.40
N GLU A 77 24.29 14.30 21.31
CA GLU A 77 23.85 15.70 21.18
C GLU A 77 23.13 15.98 19.84
N GLY A 78 22.38 15.01 19.33
CA GLY A 78 21.67 15.13 18.05
C GLY A 78 22.56 14.96 16.81
N ARG A 79 23.83 14.57 16.96
CA ARG A 79 24.62 14.08 15.82
C ARG A 79 24.06 12.74 15.36
N MET A 80 23.63 12.73 14.11
CA MET A 80 23.23 11.51 13.39
C MET A 80 24.44 10.60 13.21
N THR A 81 24.62 9.66 14.13
CA THR A 81 25.58 8.58 13.98
C THR A 81 25.04 7.54 13.00
N PHE A 82 25.93 6.72 12.43
CA PHE A 82 25.54 5.65 11.51
C PHE A 82 24.53 4.70 12.14
N ASP A 83 24.71 4.34 13.41
CA ASP A 83 23.79 3.45 14.15
C ASP A 83 22.38 4.04 14.29
N ILE A 84 22.28 5.34 14.59
CA ILE A 84 21.00 6.05 14.67
C ILE A 84 20.32 6.11 13.30
N LEU A 85 21.08 6.40 12.25
CA LEU A 85 20.57 6.43 10.88
C LEU A 85 20.05 5.05 10.47
N LEU A 86 20.84 3.99 10.68
CA LEU A 86 20.48 2.62 10.33
C LEU A 86 19.20 2.20 11.08
N LEU A 87 19.14 2.42 12.39
CA LEU A 87 17.97 2.11 13.20
C LEU A 87 16.73 2.87 12.70
N SER A 88 16.86 4.17 12.46
CA SER A 88 15.76 5.02 11.98
C SER A 88 15.23 4.57 10.62
N VAL A 89 16.13 4.19 9.71
CA VAL A 89 15.78 3.68 8.38
C VAL A 89 15.05 2.34 8.48
N ILE A 90 15.58 1.39 9.25
CA ILE A 90 14.96 0.07 9.44
C ILE A 90 13.56 0.21 10.05
N VAL A 91 13.44 0.98 11.13
CA VAL A 91 12.15 1.22 11.81
C VAL A 91 11.18 1.94 10.88
N GLY A 92 11.66 2.94 10.12
CA GLY A 92 10.85 3.68 9.16
C GLY A 92 10.25 2.79 8.07
N TYR A 93 11.07 1.98 7.40
CA TYR A 93 10.59 1.05 6.38
C TYR A 93 9.69 -0.06 6.97
N PHE A 94 10.04 -0.59 8.15
CA PHE A 94 9.22 -1.57 8.83
C PHE A 94 7.82 -1.01 9.12
N ASN A 95 7.75 0.18 9.73
CA ASN A 95 6.48 0.87 10.00
C ASN A 95 5.69 1.14 8.72
N TYR A 96 6.37 1.56 7.65
CA TYR A 96 5.74 1.82 6.36
C TYR A 96 5.06 0.56 5.82
N VAL A 97 5.78 -0.56 5.73
CA VAL A 97 5.24 -1.82 5.21
C VAL A 97 4.10 -2.34 6.09
N VAL A 98 4.29 -2.32 7.42
CA VAL A 98 3.29 -2.79 8.37
C VAL A 98 2.02 -1.94 8.31
N TYR A 99 2.13 -0.60 8.31
CA TYR A 99 0.99 0.31 8.23
C TYR A 99 0.17 0.06 6.98
N TYR A 100 0.78 0.09 5.79
CA TYR A 100 0.03 -0.10 4.54
C TYR A 100 -0.57 -1.50 4.44
N THR A 101 0.18 -2.55 4.80
CA THR A 101 -0.32 -3.92 4.73
C THR A 101 -1.51 -4.12 5.66
N LEU A 102 -1.39 -3.67 6.92
CA LEU A 102 -2.46 -3.81 7.91
C LEU A 102 -3.67 -2.95 7.55
N CYS A 103 -3.47 -1.68 7.17
CA CYS A 103 -4.58 -0.83 6.79
C CYS A 103 -5.30 -1.37 5.56
N GLU A 104 -4.56 -1.68 4.48
CA GLU A 104 -5.16 -2.17 3.25
C GLU A 104 -5.84 -3.53 3.46
N LYS A 105 -5.36 -4.39 4.37
CA LYS A 105 -6.06 -5.64 4.65
C LYS A 105 -7.26 -5.45 5.58
N LEU A 106 -7.08 -4.79 6.71
CA LEU A 106 -8.11 -4.63 7.75
C LEU A 106 -9.27 -3.78 7.26
N PHE A 107 -8.98 -2.71 6.53
CA PHE A 107 -9.99 -1.83 5.96
C PHE A 107 -10.29 -2.17 4.50
N LYS A 108 -10.13 -3.43 4.05
CA LYS A 108 -10.59 -3.91 2.73
C LYS A 108 -10.17 -3.01 1.55
N GLY A 109 -8.92 -2.55 1.56
CA GLY A 109 -8.31 -1.73 0.52
C GLY A 109 -8.29 -0.22 0.82
N TYR A 110 -8.78 0.19 1.98
CA TYR A 110 -8.69 1.56 2.46
C TYR A 110 -7.45 1.79 3.34
N THR A 111 -6.90 2.99 3.23
CA THR A 111 -5.95 3.61 4.17
C THR A 111 -6.59 4.90 4.66
N LEU A 112 -6.01 5.55 5.68
CA LEU A 112 -6.58 6.80 6.19
C LEU A 112 -6.64 7.88 5.10
N GLY A 113 -5.59 8.02 4.30
CA GLY A 113 -5.59 8.91 3.13
C GLY A 113 -6.70 8.57 2.14
N LYS A 114 -6.84 7.29 1.81
CA LYS A 114 -7.87 6.80 0.86
C LYS A 114 -9.30 7.01 1.35
N ILE A 115 -9.56 6.88 2.65
CA ILE A 115 -10.87 7.18 3.24
C ILE A 115 -11.21 8.67 3.05
N ILE A 116 -10.23 9.55 3.28
CA ILE A 116 -10.41 11.00 3.17
C ILE A 116 -10.64 11.43 1.71
N THR A 117 -9.90 10.86 0.76
CA THR A 117 -10.04 11.21 -0.67
C THR A 117 -11.17 10.47 -1.39
N GLY A 118 -11.84 9.52 -0.71
CA GLY A 118 -12.89 8.70 -1.29
C GLY A 118 -12.39 7.71 -2.34
N THR A 119 -11.21 7.13 -2.14
CA THR A 119 -10.62 6.14 -3.05
C THR A 119 -10.47 4.78 -2.37
N LYS A 120 -10.41 3.71 -3.15
CA LYS A 120 -10.25 2.33 -2.66
C LYS A 120 -9.25 1.59 -3.54
N ALA A 121 -8.38 0.78 -2.94
CA ALA A 121 -7.57 -0.17 -3.71
C ALA A 121 -8.29 -1.52 -3.81
N ILE A 122 -8.34 -2.06 -5.01
CA ILE A 122 -8.91 -3.37 -5.33
C ILE A 122 -7.97 -4.11 -6.28
N ARG A 123 -8.18 -5.41 -6.46
CA ARG A 123 -7.50 -6.17 -7.50
C ARG A 123 -8.08 -5.81 -8.87
N GLN A 124 -7.30 -6.01 -9.93
CA GLN A 124 -7.76 -5.72 -11.30
C GLN A 124 -8.95 -6.58 -11.73
N ASP A 125 -9.17 -7.74 -11.10
CA ASP A 125 -10.35 -8.59 -11.26
C ASP A 125 -11.59 -8.09 -10.48
N GLY A 126 -11.51 -6.90 -9.87
CA GLY A 126 -12.60 -6.31 -9.07
C GLY A 126 -12.69 -6.85 -7.64
N ASN A 127 -11.93 -7.88 -7.28
CA ASN A 127 -11.99 -8.50 -5.97
C ASN A 127 -11.28 -7.68 -4.87
N GLU A 128 -11.59 -8.01 -3.61
CA GLU A 128 -10.89 -7.44 -2.45
C GLU A 128 -9.42 -7.88 -2.43
N LEU A 129 -8.55 -7.03 -1.88
CA LEU A 129 -7.13 -7.34 -1.69
C LEU A 129 -6.93 -8.54 -0.77
N THR A 130 -6.15 -9.52 -1.22
CA THR A 130 -5.63 -10.56 -0.33
C THR A 130 -4.53 -9.97 0.56
N PHE A 131 -4.19 -10.67 1.64
CA PHE A 131 -3.06 -10.24 2.49
C PHE A 131 -1.74 -10.24 1.70
N LYS A 132 -1.56 -11.21 0.79
CA LYS A 132 -0.40 -11.30 -0.09
C LYS A 132 -0.32 -10.08 -1.00
N ASP A 133 -1.43 -9.66 -1.61
CA ASP A 133 -1.45 -8.51 -2.51
C ASP A 133 -1.12 -7.23 -1.74
N ALA A 134 -1.75 -7.02 -0.58
CA ALA A 134 -1.47 -5.86 0.29
C ALA A 134 0.00 -5.79 0.72
N LEU A 135 0.60 -6.94 1.06
CA LEU A 135 2.01 -7.02 1.45
C LEU A 135 2.95 -6.73 0.28
N LEU A 136 2.76 -7.41 -0.86
CA LEU A 136 3.59 -7.19 -2.06
C LEU A 136 3.48 -5.76 -2.58
N ARG A 137 2.28 -5.18 -2.49
CA ARG A 137 2.01 -3.79 -2.88
C ARG A 137 2.72 -2.82 -1.94
N SER A 138 2.73 -3.11 -0.63
CA SER A 138 3.46 -2.32 0.37
C SER A 138 4.97 -2.41 0.20
N LEU A 139 5.50 -3.59 -0.14
CA LEU A 139 6.92 -3.78 -0.45
C LEU A 139 7.34 -3.09 -1.75
N SER A 140 6.50 -3.15 -2.79
CA SER A 140 6.74 -2.50 -4.08
C SER A 140 6.87 -0.98 -3.95
N ARG A 141 6.22 -0.37 -2.96
CA ARG A 141 6.34 1.07 -2.63
C ARG A 141 7.68 1.47 -2.03
N CYS A 142 8.45 0.52 -1.50
CA CYS A 142 9.79 0.79 -0.99
C CYS A 142 10.83 0.96 -2.11
N VAL A 143 10.46 0.68 -3.37
CA VAL A 143 11.37 0.86 -4.50
C VAL A 143 11.70 2.36 -4.68
N PRO A 144 12.99 2.70 -4.84
CA PRO A 144 13.37 4.09 -5.07
C PRO A 144 12.68 4.64 -6.32
N PHE A 145 12.28 5.92 -6.24
CA PHE A 145 11.57 6.63 -7.31
C PHE A 145 10.14 6.16 -7.60
N GLU A 146 9.55 5.31 -6.75
CA GLU A 146 8.15 4.89 -6.94
C GLU A 146 7.17 6.06 -7.01
N VAL A 147 7.45 7.16 -6.29
CA VAL A 147 6.65 8.40 -6.33
C VAL A 147 6.50 8.95 -7.75
N LEU A 148 7.50 8.75 -8.63
CA LEU A 148 7.42 9.17 -10.03
C LEU A 148 6.42 8.33 -10.84
N SER A 149 6.17 7.09 -10.43
CA SER A 149 5.14 6.25 -11.06
C SER A 149 3.72 6.76 -10.79
N GLY A 150 3.54 7.63 -9.80
CA GLY A 150 2.27 8.31 -9.48
C GLY A 150 1.72 9.18 -10.61
N PHE A 151 2.56 9.59 -11.56
CA PHE A 151 2.14 10.36 -12.74
C PHE A 151 1.60 9.49 -13.89
N SER A 152 1.72 8.17 -13.78
CA SER A 152 1.16 7.21 -14.73
C SER A 152 -0.28 6.83 -14.38
N THR A 153 -1.01 6.29 -15.36
CA THR A 153 -2.37 5.73 -15.17
C THR A 153 -2.37 4.57 -14.17
N LEU A 154 -1.31 3.77 -14.15
CA LEU A 154 -1.05 2.72 -13.17
C LEU A 154 0.32 2.98 -12.54
N THR A 155 0.38 2.97 -11.21
CA THR A 155 1.65 3.06 -10.48
C THR A 155 2.43 1.76 -10.62
N TRP A 156 3.72 1.78 -10.32
CA TRP A 156 4.54 0.55 -10.40
C TRP A 156 4.04 -0.51 -9.42
N HIS A 157 3.67 -0.11 -8.21
CA HIS A 157 3.13 -1.06 -7.23
C HIS A 157 1.76 -1.62 -7.63
N ASP A 158 0.94 -0.86 -8.35
CA ASP A 158 -0.32 -1.32 -8.94
C ASP A 158 -0.04 -2.36 -10.04
N SER A 159 0.89 -2.03 -10.94
CA SER A 159 1.23 -2.85 -12.10
C SER A 159 1.90 -4.17 -11.73
N TRP A 160 2.74 -4.20 -10.69
CA TRP A 160 3.45 -5.43 -10.30
C TRP A 160 2.63 -6.37 -9.42
N THR A 161 1.49 -5.90 -8.92
CA THR A 161 0.64 -6.69 -8.02
C THR A 161 -0.76 -6.95 -8.58
N ASP A 162 -1.00 -6.60 -9.84
CA ASP A 162 -2.30 -6.70 -10.50
C ASP A 162 -3.42 -6.05 -9.68
N THR A 163 -3.12 -4.86 -9.15
CA THR A 163 -4.07 -4.06 -8.34
C THR A 163 -4.29 -2.69 -8.95
N MET A 164 -5.36 -2.02 -8.55
CA MET A 164 -5.69 -0.68 -9.01
C MET A 164 -6.37 0.15 -7.92
N VAL A 165 -6.28 1.48 -8.05
CA VAL A 165 -6.99 2.43 -7.20
C VAL A 165 -8.16 3.04 -7.95
N VAL A 166 -9.35 2.82 -7.41
CA VAL A 166 -10.63 3.25 -7.98
C VAL A 166 -11.29 4.29 -7.07
N LYS A 167 -12.16 5.11 -7.64
CA LYS A 167 -13.03 5.98 -6.86
C LYS A 167 -14.09 5.15 -6.16
N ALA A 168 -14.25 5.37 -4.85
CA ALA A 168 -15.28 4.75 -4.05
C ALA A 168 -16.51 5.67 -3.85
N ARG A 169 -16.37 6.95 -4.19
CA ARG A 169 -17.39 8.00 -4.09
C ARG A 169 -17.31 8.95 -5.29
#